data_AF-A0A956N5Q1-F1
#
_entry.id   AF-A0A956N5Q1-F1
#
_cell.length_a   1.000
_cell.length_b   1.000
_cell.length_c   1.000
_cell.angle_alpha   90.00
_cell.angle_beta   90.00
_cell.angle_gamma   90.00
#
_symmetry.space_group_name_H-M   'P 1'
#
loop_
_entity.id
_entity.type
_entity.pdbx_description
1 polymer ?
#
loop_
_entity_poly.entity_id
_entity_poly.type
_entity_poly.pdbx_seq_one_letter_code
_entity_poly.pdbx_strand_id
1 'polypeptide(L)'
;MIERVVDNRVFLLTLDELYRDAMKRHERTELLACARRVTEALDVSPVRVPIEGYYAEDAALTEYFLRVRALQKVDERVRPKVESLPEFQRLLKVTSSPLYGRVQFQGYLLPVGCDPLTQATTDTRPWRVETLTAAACEAARKYDDYSLVGLAALSKDPVLIAATRESVVLYAEALCTAPQGTGPPRYVWRVDEALASQARRFVETFNRLFREKLPRPDAAHAADYWSERDDDRILGRCVRIAMNDSRPDSHYHWGICRCAPHGLIVHDFWDSEVWTTDRYRGTLKGGRWC
;
A
#
# COMPACT_ATOMS: atom_id res chain seq x y z
N MET A 1 -34.94 -2.77 7.53
CA MET A 1 -33.95 -3.33 6.59
C MET A 1 -32.69 -2.50 6.76
N ILE A 2 -31.57 -3.11 7.12
CA ILE A 2 -30.31 -2.39 7.32
C ILE A 2 -29.64 -2.22 5.96
N GLU A 3 -29.43 -0.98 5.53
CA GLU A 3 -28.65 -0.67 4.32
C GLU A 3 -27.17 -0.62 4.65
N ARG A 4 -26.38 -1.32 3.84
CA ARG A 4 -24.92 -1.39 3.94
C ARG A 4 -24.34 -0.74 2.69
N VAL A 5 -23.87 0.51 2.83
CA VAL A 5 -23.45 1.34 1.71
C VAL A 5 -21.96 1.20 1.46
N VAL A 6 -21.58 0.65 0.31
CA VAL A 6 -20.20 0.64 -0.16
C VAL A 6 -19.94 1.95 -0.93
N ASP A 7 -19.41 2.95 -0.23
CA ASP A 7 -18.91 4.20 -0.81
C ASP A 7 -17.43 4.06 -1.22
N ASN A 8 -16.84 5.13 -1.78
CA ASN A 8 -15.44 5.15 -2.19
C ASN A 8 -14.47 4.72 -1.08
N ARG A 9 -14.72 5.12 0.17
CA ARG A 9 -13.82 4.85 1.29
C ARG A 9 -13.91 3.40 1.71
N VAL A 10 -15.12 2.89 1.92
CA VAL A 10 -15.33 1.46 2.22
C VAL A 10 -14.74 0.60 1.10
N PHE A 11 -15.02 0.93 -0.15
CA PHE A 11 -14.52 0.21 -1.30
C PHE A 11 -12.99 0.14 -1.36
N LEU A 12 -12.30 1.29 -1.28
CA LEU A 12 -10.85 1.32 -1.44
C LEU A 12 -10.11 0.66 -0.27
N LEU A 13 -10.59 0.86 0.96
CA LEU A 13 -10.00 0.20 2.14
C LEU A 13 -10.16 -1.31 2.06
N THR A 14 -11.32 -1.80 1.63
CA THR A 14 -11.52 -3.23 1.49
C THR A 14 -10.74 -3.81 0.31
N LEU A 15 -10.69 -3.11 -0.84
CA LEU A 15 -9.86 -3.54 -1.98
C LEU A 15 -8.39 -3.67 -1.57
N ASP A 16 -7.92 -2.69 -0.83
CA ASP A 16 -6.59 -2.64 -0.26
C ASP A 16 -6.30 -3.85 0.65
N GLU A 17 -7.22 -4.19 1.57
CA GLU A 17 -7.09 -5.38 2.42
C GLU A 17 -7.10 -6.70 1.64
N LEU A 18 -8.00 -6.86 0.67
CA LEU A 18 -8.08 -8.07 -0.15
C LEU A 18 -6.83 -8.27 -1.02
N TYR A 19 -6.37 -7.20 -1.66
CA TYR A 19 -5.10 -7.20 -2.40
C TYR A 19 -3.95 -7.60 -1.50
N ARG A 20 -3.86 -6.94 -0.34
CA ARG A 20 -2.82 -7.12 0.65
C ARG A 20 -2.77 -8.58 1.10
N ASP A 21 -3.90 -9.15 1.52
CA ASP A 21 -4.08 -10.58 1.87
C ASP A 21 -3.57 -11.54 0.80
N ALA A 22 -3.88 -11.28 -0.46
CA ALA A 22 -3.38 -12.08 -1.56
C ALA A 22 -1.86 -11.91 -1.75
N MET A 23 -1.35 -10.67 -1.76
CA MET A 23 0.04 -10.35 -2.09
C MET A 23 1.03 -11.01 -1.13
N LYS A 24 0.76 -10.99 0.19
CA LYS A 24 1.61 -11.67 1.19
C LYS A 24 1.89 -13.12 0.86
N ARG A 25 0.87 -13.84 0.36
CA ARG A 25 1.04 -15.26 0.04
C ARG A 25 2.09 -15.42 -1.05
N HIS A 26 2.03 -14.60 -2.09
CA HIS A 26 3.02 -14.60 -3.18
C HIS A 26 4.40 -14.15 -2.68
N GLU A 27 4.46 -13.15 -1.82
CA GLU A 27 5.72 -12.64 -1.28
C GLU A 27 6.43 -13.61 -0.36
N ARG A 28 5.70 -14.32 0.52
CA ARG A 28 6.27 -15.34 1.41
C ARG A 28 6.68 -16.61 0.67
N THR A 29 6.15 -16.84 -0.53
CA THR A 29 6.33 -18.10 -1.27
C THR A 29 7.08 -17.89 -2.58
N GLU A 30 6.36 -17.74 -3.70
CA GLU A 30 6.89 -17.65 -5.06
C GLU A 30 7.96 -16.56 -5.19
N LEU A 31 7.67 -15.34 -4.72
CA LEU A 31 8.55 -14.21 -4.92
C LEU A 31 9.76 -14.23 -3.99
N LEU A 32 9.62 -14.73 -2.76
CA LEU A 32 10.79 -14.98 -1.90
C LEU A 32 11.72 -16.02 -2.50
N ALA A 33 11.19 -17.12 -3.05
CA ALA A 33 12.00 -18.10 -3.75
C ALA A 33 12.75 -17.46 -4.92
N CYS A 34 12.07 -16.61 -5.71
CA CYS A 34 12.71 -15.86 -6.79
C CYS A 34 13.81 -14.92 -6.27
N ALA A 35 13.51 -14.14 -5.21
CA ALA A 35 14.44 -13.19 -4.62
C ALA A 35 15.70 -13.89 -4.09
N ARG A 36 15.55 -15.02 -3.38
CA ARG A 36 16.67 -15.85 -2.92
C ARG A 36 17.57 -16.27 -4.07
N ARG A 37 16.99 -16.88 -5.11
CA ARG A 37 17.71 -17.38 -6.30
C ARG A 37 18.51 -16.28 -7.01
N VAL A 38 17.92 -15.09 -7.19
CA VAL A 38 18.60 -13.96 -7.84
C VAL A 38 19.69 -13.37 -6.93
N THR A 39 19.43 -13.24 -5.62
CA THR A 39 20.48 -12.77 -4.68
C THR A 39 21.65 -13.74 -4.59
N GLU A 40 21.41 -15.06 -4.61
CA GLU A 40 22.45 -16.09 -4.64
C GLU A 40 23.28 -16.02 -5.92
N ALA A 41 22.62 -15.90 -7.09
CA ALA A 41 23.32 -15.80 -8.38
C ALA A 41 24.20 -14.55 -8.49
N LEU A 42 23.90 -13.50 -7.74
CA LEU A 42 24.66 -12.25 -7.73
C LEU A 42 25.61 -12.11 -6.54
N ASP A 43 25.61 -13.08 -5.61
CA ASP A 43 26.32 -13.00 -4.32
C ASP A 43 25.99 -11.71 -3.54
N VAL A 44 24.70 -11.35 -3.50
CA VAL A 44 24.21 -10.13 -2.83
C VAL A 44 23.56 -10.48 -1.49
N SER A 45 24.08 -9.89 -0.43
CA SER A 45 23.46 -10.00 0.90
C SER A 45 22.24 -9.10 1.05
N PRO A 46 21.22 -9.50 1.84
CA PRO A 46 20.10 -8.63 2.17
C PRO A 46 20.56 -7.32 2.82
N VAL A 47 19.87 -6.21 2.53
CA VAL A 47 20.19 -4.92 3.16
C VAL A 47 19.78 -4.89 4.63
N ARG A 48 20.39 -4.00 5.42
CA ARG A 48 19.97 -3.69 6.79
C ARG A 48 19.32 -2.32 6.83
N VAL A 49 18.00 -2.29 6.63
CA VAL A 49 17.19 -1.06 6.66
C VAL A 49 16.00 -1.27 7.59
N PRO A 50 15.40 -0.19 8.15
CA PRO A 50 14.16 -0.30 8.88
C PRO A 50 13.09 -1.02 8.06
N ILE A 51 12.37 -1.92 8.71
CA ILE A 51 11.30 -2.69 8.11
C ILE A 51 10.00 -1.92 8.37
N GLU A 52 9.32 -1.53 7.29
CA GLU A 52 8.11 -0.73 7.34
C GLU A 52 6.90 -1.61 7.01
N GLY A 53 5.77 -1.31 7.67
CA GLY A 53 4.54 -2.07 7.48
C GLY A 53 4.73 -3.56 7.76
N TYR A 54 4.28 -4.40 6.84
CA TYR A 54 4.10 -5.84 7.02
C TYR A 54 5.25 -6.70 6.95
N TYR A 55 6.25 -6.16 6.29
CA TYR A 55 7.44 -6.90 6.18
C TYR A 55 7.93 -7.26 7.59
N ALA A 56 7.52 -6.54 8.65
CA ALA A 56 7.83 -6.86 10.05
C ALA A 56 7.03 -8.00 10.70
N GLU A 57 5.89 -8.43 10.17
CA GLU A 57 5.01 -9.39 10.88
C GLU A 57 5.39 -10.85 10.74
N ASP A 58 6.11 -11.16 9.68
CA ASP A 58 6.51 -12.52 9.38
C ASP A 58 7.93 -12.52 8.85
N ALA A 59 8.74 -13.47 9.34
CA ALA A 59 10.15 -13.53 8.99
C ALA A 59 10.39 -13.73 7.49
N ALA A 60 9.50 -14.44 6.78
CA ALA A 60 9.62 -14.63 5.34
C ALA A 60 9.28 -13.35 4.57
N LEU A 61 8.30 -12.56 5.04
CA LEU A 61 8.05 -11.21 4.50
C LEU A 61 9.23 -10.27 4.74
N THR A 62 9.78 -10.26 5.95
CA THR A 62 10.99 -9.48 6.27
C THR A 62 12.10 -9.84 5.30
N GLU A 63 12.37 -11.12 5.12
CA GLU A 63 13.44 -11.58 4.25
C GLU A 63 13.21 -11.17 2.79
N TYR A 64 11.98 -11.36 2.29
CA TYR A 64 11.62 -10.96 0.93
C TYR A 64 11.89 -9.46 0.71
N PHE A 65 11.43 -8.61 1.62
CA PHE A 65 11.64 -7.17 1.57
C PHE A 65 13.12 -6.81 1.54
N LEU A 66 13.92 -7.33 2.48
CA LEU A 66 15.33 -7.00 2.57
C LEU A 66 16.12 -7.47 1.34
N ARG A 67 15.73 -8.59 0.72
CA ARG A 67 16.34 -9.08 -0.53
C ARG A 67 15.97 -8.23 -1.72
N VAL A 68 14.69 -7.92 -1.92
CA VAL A 68 14.26 -7.07 -3.05
C VAL A 68 14.85 -5.68 -2.92
N ARG A 69 14.90 -5.11 -1.72
CA ARG A 69 15.57 -3.82 -1.46
C ARG A 69 17.06 -3.86 -1.76
N ALA A 70 17.74 -4.99 -1.53
CA ALA A 70 19.13 -5.16 -1.93
C ALA A 70 19.25 -5.18 -3.46
N LEU A 71 18.43 -5.97 -4.15
CA LEU A 71 18.41 -6.07 -5.61
C LEU A 71 18.07 -4.74 -6.30
N GLN A 72 17.21 -3.91 -5.71
CA GLN A 72 16.90 -2.55 -6.19
C GLN A 72 18.05 -1.55 -6.03
N LYS A 73 19.16 -1.92 -5.37
CA LYS A 73 20.38 -1.13 -5.26
C LYS A 73 21.54 -1.70 -6.08
N VAL A 74 21.34 -2.84 -6.72
CA VAL A 74 22.34 -3.47 -7.59
C VAL A 74 22.37 -2.72 -8.91
N ASP A 75 23.57 -2.35 -9.38
CA ASP A 75 23.78 -1.66 -10.65
C ASP A 75 23.27 -2.52 -11.84
N GLU A 76 22.54 -1.91 -12.77
CA GLU A 76 22.01 -2.59 -13.95
C GLU A 76 23.07 -3.30 -14.81
N ARG A 77 24.34 -2.86 -14.77
CA ARG A 77 25.45 -3.48 -15.52
C ARG A 77 25.65 -4.96 -15.20
N VAL A 78 25.17 -5.44 -14.06
CA VAL A 78 25.26 -6.88 -13.71
C VAL A 78 24.11 -7.71 -14.28
N ARG A 79 23.10 -7.10 -14.93
CA ARG A 79 21.94 -7.76 -15.54
C ARG A 79 22.30 -9.00 -16.38
N PRO A 80 23.36 -9.00 -17.23
CA PRO A 80 23.71 -10.17 -18.03
C PRO A 80 23.94 -11.46 -17.23
N LYS A 81 24.27 -11.36 -15.93
CA LYS A 81 24.47 -12.52 -15.05
C LYS A 81 23.18 -13.24 -14.68
N VAL A 82 22.04 -12.55 -14.72
CA VAL A 82 20.74 -13.05 -14.23
C VAL A 82 19.63 -12.96 -15.26
N GLU A 83 19.88 -12.34 -16.40
CA GLU A 83 18.87 -12.11 -17.44
C GLU A 83 18.20 -13.41 -17.94
N SER A 84 18.95 -14.51 -17.98
CA SER A 84 18.42 -15.83 -18.37
C SER A 84 17.63 -16.53 -17.27
N LEU A 85 17.67 -16.06 -16.02
CA LEU A 85 16.97 -16.69 -14.91
C LEU A 85 15.46 -16.37 -14.97
N PRO A 86 14.58 -17.39 -15.01
CA PRO A 86 13.14 -17.19 -14.93
C PRO A 86 12.72 -16.41 -13.68
N GLU A 87 13.42 -16.63 -12.56
CA GLU A 87 13.19 -15.94 -11.28
C GLU A 87 13.46 -14.43 -11.39
N PHE A 88 14.52 -14.04 -12.10
CA PHE A 88 14.80 -12.63 -12.37
C PHE A 88 13.73 -12.00 -13.25
N GLN A 89 13.33 -12.68 -14.33
CA GLN A 89 12.26 -12.22 -15.20
C GLN A 89 10.93 -12.07 -14.46
N ARG A 90 10.65 -12.97 -13.51
CA ARG A 90 9.47 -12.88 -12.65
C ARG A 90 9.51 -11.66 -11.73
N LEU A 91 10.63 -11.44 -11.03
CA LEU A 91 10.81 -10.26 -10.18
C LEU A 91 10.74 -8.97 -10.98
N LEU A 92 11.39 -8.92 -12.15
CA LEU A 92 11.35 -7.77 -13.04
C LEU A 92 9.92 -7.48 -13.51
N LYS A 93 9.17 -8.51 -13.92
CA LYS A 93 7.76 -8.38 -14.33
C LYS A 93 6.88 -7.84 -13.19
N VAL A 94 7.09 -8.31 -11.97
CA VAL A 94 6.33 -7.84 -10.80
C VAL A 94 6.71 -6.41 -10.45
N THR A 95 8.00 -6.12 -10.25
CA THR A 95 8.48 -4.79 -9.87
C THR A 95 8.26 -3.71 -10.93
N SER A 96 8.14 -4.10 -12.21
CA SER A 96 7.76 -3.21 -13.32
C SER A 96 6.24 -3.08 -13.50
N SER A 97 5.45 -3.66 -12.58
CA SER A 97 3.99 -3.63 -12.71
C SER A 97 3.45 -2.23 -12.40
N PRO A 98 2.50 -1.72 -13.21
CA PRO A 98 1.83 -0.44 -12.94
C PRO A 98 0.97 -0.46 -11.65
N LEU A 99 0.80 -1.62 -11.02
CA LEU A 99 0.19 -1.74 -9.68
C LEU A 99 0.94 -0.92 -8.62
N TYR A 100 2.21 -0.58 -8.86
CA TYR A 100 3.09 0.15 -7.94
C TYR A 100 3.36 1.59 -8.40
N GLY A 101 2.58 2.08 -9.36
CA GLY A 101 2.79 3.37 -10.00
C GLY A 101 3.74 3.29 -11.19
N ARG A 102 4.34 4.41 -11.58
CA ARG A 102 5.21 4.46 -12.76
C ARG A 102 6.56 3.80 -12.51
N VAL A 103 7.00 3.00 -13.45
CA VAL A 103 8.28 2.27 -13.36
C VAL A 103 9.46 3.23 -13.46
N GLN A 104 10.41 3.15 -12.53
CA GLN A 104 11.67 3.88 -12.57
C GLN A 104 12.87 2.96 -12.33
N PHE A 105 13.78 2.87 -13.30
CA PHE A 105 14.98 2.03 -13.20
C PHE A 105 16.13 2.72 -12.48
N GLN A 106 16.34 4.03 -12.71
CA GLN A 106 17.39 4.83 -12.08
C GLN A 106 18.81 4.21 -12.15
N GLY A 107 19.10 3.39 -13.18
CA GLY A 107 20.38 2.68 -13.34
C GLY A 107 20.54 1.41 -12.50
N TYR A 108 19.46 0.93 -11.87
CA TYR A 108 19.45 -0.28 -11.05
C TYR A 108 18.82 -1.48 -11.77
N LEU A 109 19.17 -2.67 -11.28
CA LEU A 109 18.78 -3.97 -11.82
C LEU A 109 17.25 -4.19 -11.80
N LEU A 110 16.62 -3.88 -10.67
CA LEU A 110 15.16 -3.91 -10.52
C LEU A 110 14.63 -2.50 -10.37
N PRO A 111 13.54 -2.14 -11.06
CA PRO A 111 12.94 -0.83 -10.92
C PRO A 111 12.22 -0.67 -9.57
N VAL A 112 11.94 0.58 -9.25
CA VAL A 112 11.03 1.00 -8.19
C VAL A 112 9.77 1.62 -8.80
N GLY A 113 8.64 1.47 -8.11
CA GLY A 113 7.42 2.18 -8.44
C GLY A 113 7.47 3.63 -7.93
N CYS A 114 7.14 4.58 -8.79
CA CYS A 114 6.93 5.98 -8.45
C CYS A 114 5.42 6.24 -8.46
N ASP A 115 4.82 6.07 -7.27
CA ASP A 115 3.41 6.37 -7.04
C ASP A 115 3.13 7.89 -7.04
N PRO A 116 1.86 8.31 -7.15
CA PRO A 116 1.51 9.73 -7.22
C PRO A 116 1.90 10.55 -5.99
N LEU A 117 1.97 9.95 -4.79
CA LEU A 117 2.41 10.66 -3.59
C LEU A 117 3.93 10.84 -3.58
N THR A 118 4.69 9.85 -4.07
CA THR A 118 6.14 9.98 -4.31
C THR A 118 6.44 11.04 -5.37
N GLN A 119 5.62 11.16 -6.42
CA GLN A 119 5.75 12.25 -7.38
C GLN A 119 5.43 13.62 -6.73
N ALA A 120 4.34 13.69 -5.95
CA ALA A 120 3.95 14.91 -5.25
C ALA A 120 5.03 15.42 -4.29
N THR A 121 5.69 14.51 -3.56
CA THR A 121 6.82 14.86 -2.70
C THR A 121 8.06 15.28 -3.46
N THR A 122 8.17 15.00 -4.76
CA THR A 122 9.25 15.55 -5.59
C THR A 122 8.92 16.96 -6.06
N ASP A 123 7.69 17.17 -6.53
CA ASP A 123 7.30 18.40 -7.23
C ASP A 123 6.86 19.54 -6.29
N THR A 124 6.48 19.21 -5.06
CA THR A 124 5.84 20.17 -4.15
C THR A 124 6.69 20.44 -2.91
N ARG A 125 6.85 21.73 -2.56
CA ARG A 125 7.38 22.23 -1.28
C ARG A 125 6.65 23.52 -0.88
N PRO A 126 6.49 23.82 0.43
CA PRO A 126 6.75 22.93 1.58
C PRO A 126 5.74 21.78 1.66
N TRP A 127 6.09 20.70 2.34
CA TRP A 127 5.19 19.57 2.54
C TRP A 127 4.14 19.84 3.62
N ARG A 128 2.88 19.65 3.26
CA ARG A 128 1.71 19.60 4.15
C ARG A 128 0.69 18.61 3.59
N VAL A 129 -0.15 18.04 4.46
CA VAL A 129 -1.17 17.05 4.07
C VAL A 129 -2.00 17.55 2.88
N GLU A 130 -2.56 18.75 2.97
CA GLU A 130 -3.47 19.29 1.94
C GLU A 130 -2.77 19.46 0.61
N THR A 131 -1.57 20.05 0.62
CA THR A 131 -0.78 20.31 -0.59
C THR A 131 -0.33 19.03 -1.28
N LEU A 132 0.10 18.03 -0.51
CA LEU A 132 0.54 16.75 -1.05
C LEU A 132 -0.63 15.90 -1.54
N THR A 133 -1.77 15.93 -0.85
CA THR A 133 -3.00 15.26 -1.31
C THR A 133 -3.49 15.84 -2.64
N ALA A 134 -3.50 17.17 -2.78
CA ALA A 134 -3.87 17.82 -4.03
C ALA A 134 -2.90 17.47 -5.17
N ALA A 135 -1.58 17.60 -4.92
CA ALA A 135 -0.55 17.28 -5.91
C ALA A 135 -0.54 15.79 -6.30
N ALA A 136 -0.79 14.88 -5.35
CA ALA A 136 -0.91 13.45 -5.64
C ALA A 136 -2.12 13.15 -6.52
N CYS A 137 -3.26 13.82 -6.30
CA CYS A 137 -4.44 13.71 -7.16
C CYS A 137 -4.14 14.18 -8.59
N GLU A 138 -3.44 15.31 -8.73
CA GLU A 138 -3.02 15.82 -10.04
C GLU A 138 -2.05 14.87 -10.74
N ALA A 139 -1.06 14.33 -10.02
CA ALA A 139 -0.13 13.33 -10.55
C ALA A 139 -0.87 12.06 -10.99
N ALA A 140 -1.80 11.55 -10.19
CA ALA A 140 -2.59 10.36 -10.53
C ALA A 140 -3.39 10.56 -11.83
N ARG A 141 -3.99 11.74 -12.01
CA ARG A 141 -4.70 12.10 -13.26
C ARG A 141 -3.75 12.26 -14.45
N LYS A 142 -2.67 13.00 -14.25
CA LYS A 142 -1.68 13.31 -15.30
C LYS A 142 -1.04 12.04 -15.87
N TYR A 143 -0.78 11.06 -15.00
CA TYR A 143 -0.10 9.83 -15.37
C TYR A 143 -1.04 8.63 -15.54
N ASP A 144 -2.35 8.83 -15.45
CA ASP A 144 -3.35 7.77 -15.52
C ASP A 144 -3.01 6.60 -14.57
N ASP A 145 -2.62 6.95 -13.34
CA ASP A 145 -2.10 6.01 -12.34
C ASP A 145 -3.25 5.28 -11.64
N TYR A 146 -3.28 3.97 -11.79
CA TYR A 146 -4.27 3.08 -11.19
C TYR A 146 -3.67 2.16 -10.12
N SER A 147 -2.50 2.49 -9.55
CA SER A 147 -2.02 1.86 -8.32
C SER A 147 -2.99 2.13 -7.16
N LEU A 148 -2.89 1.37 -6.05
CA LEU A 148 -3.74 1.64 -4.87
C LEU A 148 -3.59 3.08 -4.36
N VAL A 149 -2.36 3.62 -4.37
CA VAL A 149 -2.10 5.01 -4.00
C VAL A 149 -2.68 5.98 -5.04
N GLY A 150 -2.66 5.65 -6.33
CA GLY A 150 -3.32 6.44 -7.38
C GLY A 150 -4.84 6.47 -7.23
N LEU A 151 -5.47 5.33 -6.96
CA LEU A 151 -6.90 5.24 -6.68
C LEU A 151 -7.27 6.04 -5.41
N ALA A 152 -6.48 5.92 -4.35
CA ALA A 152 -6.65 6.72 -3.14
C ALA A 152 -6.47 8.22 -3.40
N ALA A 153 -5.47 8.62 -4.19
CA ALA A 153 -5.24 10.02 -4.54
C ALA A 153 -6.41 10.65 -5.30
N LEU A 154 -7.11 9.88 -6.13
CA LEU A 154 -8.30 10.36 -6.85
C LEU A 154 -9.49 10.64 -5.95
N SER A 155 -9.59 9.95 -4.81
CA SER A 155 -10.60 10.24 -3.78
C SER A 155 -10.33 11.55 -3.03
N LYS A 156 -9.11 12.09 -3.12
CA LYS A 156 -8.62 13.27 -2.38
C LYS A 156 -8.72 13.13 -0.86
N ASP A 157 -8.76 11.90 -0.36
CA ASP A 157 -8.86 11.60 1.05
C ASP A 157 -7.48 11.23 1.61
N PRO A 158 -6.87 12.07 2.48
CA PRO A 158 -5.55 11.80 3.02
C PRO A 158 -5.49 10.51 3.85
N VAL A 159 -6.60 10.10 4.48
CA VAL A 159 -6.66 8.84 5.24
C VAL A 159 -6.54 7.64 4.30
N LEU A 160 -7.23 7.67 3.15
CA LEU A 160 -7.11 6.62 2.14
C LEU A 160 -5.70 6.56 1.55
N ILE A 161 -5.09 7.72 1.29
CA ILE A 161 -3.73 7.81 0.78
C ILE A 161 -2.73 7.23 1.79
N ALA A 162 -2.85 7.59 3.08
CA ALA A 162 -2.00 7.05 4.14
C ALA A 162 -2.20 5.53 4.32
N ALA A 163 -3.47 5.07 4.36
CA ALA A 163 -3.82 3.69 4.61
C ALA A 163 -3.34 2.75 3.48
N THR A 164 -3.51 3.17 2.22
CA THR A 164 -3.09 2.39 1.05
C THR A 164 -1.58 2.40 0.83
N ARG A 165 -0.90 3.50 1.16
CA ARG A 165 0.58 3.55 1.10
C ARG A 165 1.22 2.68 2.17
N GLU A 166 0.59 2.54 3.33
CA GLU A 166 1.00 1.59 4.34
C GLU A 166 0.50 0.17 4.05
N SER A 167 -0.11 -0.14 2.89
CA SER A 167 -0.73 -1.46 2.67
C SER A 167 0.16 -2.65 2.43
N VAL A 168 1.19 -2.57 3.23
CA VAL A 168 2.06 -3.58 3.72
C VAL A 168 1.70 -3.87 5.25
N VAL A 169 0.63 -4.60 5.73
CA VAL A 169 0.23 -5.80 6.67
C VAL A 169 -0.09 -5.65 8.17
N LEU A 170 -0.58 -6.74 8.81
CA LEU A 170 -1.63 -7.16 9.80
C LEU A 170 -1.21 -7.47 11.30
N TYR A 171 -1.89 -8.24 12.20
CA TYR A 171 -3.14 -9.08 12.39
C TYR A 171 -3.65 -8.86 13.86
N ALA A 172 -4.92 -9.00 14.32
CA ALA A 172 -5.80 -10.20 14.42
C ALA A 172 -7.28 -9.93 14.88
N GLU A 173 -8.16 -10.90 14.58
CA GLU A 173 -9.48 -11.36 15.13
C GLU A 173 -10.43 -10.45 15.96
N ALA A 174 -11.68 -10.30 15.51
CA ALA A 174 -12.81 -9.78 16.30
C ALA A 174 -14.02 -10.74 16.26
N LEU A 175 -14.30 -11.38 17.39
CA LEU A 175 -15.54 -12.11 17.67
C LEU A 175 -16.69 -11.10 17.79
N CYS A 176 -17.59 -11.07 16.79
CA CYS A 176 -18.86 -10.36 16.92
C CYS A 176 -20.01 -11.37 17.12
N THR A 177 -20.49 -11.48 18.35
CA THR A 177 -21.81 -12.04 18.65
C THR A 177 -22.88 -11.08 18.12
N ALA A 178 -23.53 -11.41 17.00
CA ALA A 178 -24.71 -10.68 16.54
C ALA A 178 -25.99 -11.32 17.11
N PRO A 179 -26.93 -10.53 17.67
CA PRO A 179 -28.25 -11.00 18.02
C PRO A 179 -28.99 -11.45 16.75
N GLN A 180 -29.70 -12.58 16.84
CA GLN A 180 -30.61 -13.02 15.79
C GLN A 180 -31.77 -12.03 15.66
N GLY A 181 -31.83 -11.31 14.54
CA GLY A 181 -33.00 -10.50 14.21
C GLY A 181 -32.75 -9.56 13.03
N THR A 182 -33.67 -9.60 12.06
CA THR A 182 -33.76 -8.82 10.81
C THR A 182 -33.06 -9.46 9.60
N GLY A 183 -33.80 -9.57 8.49
CA GLY A 183 -33.42 -10.30 7.27
C GLY A 183 -32.13 -9.80 6.59
N PRO A 184 -31.70 -10.45 5.49
CA PRO A 184 -30.41 -10.19 4.88
C PRO A 184 -30.26 -8.69 4.56
N PRO A 185 -29.13 -8.07 4.94
CA PRO A 185 -28.93 -6.64 4.71
C PRO A 185 -28.87 -6.35 3.21
N ARG A 186 -29.32 -5.15 2.83
CA ARG A 186 -29.25 -4.69 1.44
C ARG A 186 -27.93 -3.97 1.23
N TYR A 187 -27.08 -4.50 0.36
CA TYR A 187 -25.82 -3.86 -0.03
C TYR A 187 -26.08 -2.83 -1.14
N VAL A 188 -25.57 -1.61 -0.97
CA VAL A 188 -25.79 -0.50 -1.90
C VAL A 188 -24.44 -0.01 -2.39
N TRP A 189 -24.19 -0.15 -3.70
CA TRP A 189 -22.99 0.38 -4.34
C TRP A 189 -23.14 1.88 -4.61
N ARG A 190 -22.26 2.69 -4.03
CA ARG A 190 -22.17 4.14 -4.23
C ARG A 190 -20.73 4.59 -4.47
N VAL A 191 -19.95 3.76 -5.15
CA VAL A 191 -18.60 4.11 -5.59
C VAL A 191 -18.70 4.92 -6.89
N ASP A 192 -17.92 5.98 -6.98
CA ASP A 192 -17.85 6.81 -8.18
C ASP A 192 -17.45 5.97 -9.39
N GLU A 193 -18.18 6.13 -10.50
CA GLU A 193 -17.98 5.32 -11.70
C GLU A 193 -16.55 5.44 -12.26
N ALA A 194 -15.97 6.65 -12.24
CA ALA A 194 -14.59 6.88 -12.66
C ALA A 194 -13.59 6.11 -11.79
N LEU A 195 -13.80 6.08 -10.47
CA LEU A 195 -12.95 5.35 -9.54
C LEU A 195 -13.09 3.83 -9.73
N ALA A 196 -14.33 3.33 -9.84
CA ALA A 196 -14.60 1.91 -10.09
C ALA A 196 -13.99 1.43 -11.42
N SER A 197 -14.06 2.26 -12.47
CA SER A 197 -13.44 1.98 -13.77
C SER A 197 -11.92 1.85 -13.67
N GLN A 198 -11.24 2.76 -12.97
CA GLN A 198 -9.81 2.65 -12.77
C GLN A 198 -9.42 1.47 -11.87
N ALA A 199 -10.16 1.24 -10.79
CA ALA A 199 -9.93 0.10 -9.91
C ALA A 199 -10.13 -1.24 -10.63
N ARG A 200 -10.97 -1.30 -11.68
CA ARG A 200 -11.10 -2.49 -12.52
C ARG A 200 -9.77 -2.84 -13.19
N ARG A 201 -9.03 -1.83 -13.69
CA ARG A 201 -7.71 -2.03 -14.28
C ARG A 201 -6.70 -2.56 -13.27
N PHE A 202 -6.76 -2.07 -12.03
CA PHE A 202 -5.96 -2.61 -10.92
C PHE A 202 -6.26 -4.08 -10.67
N VAL A 203 -7.54 -4.42 -10.42
CA VAL A 203 -8.01 -5.78 -10.13
C VAL A 203 -7.65 -6.74 -11.26
N GLU A 204 -7.91 -6.36 -12.52
CA GLU A 204 -7.59 -7.18 -13.69
C GLU A 204 -6.09 -7.39 -13.86
N THR A 205 -5.29 -6.34 -13.62
CA THR A 205 -3.83 -6.43 -13.72
C THR A 205 -3.27 -7.35 -12.64
N PHE A 206 -3.74 -7.22 -11.39
CA PHE A 206 -3.32 -8.08 -10.29
C PHE A 206 -3.73 -9.54 -10.52
N ASN A 207 -5.01 -9.77 -10.82
CA ASN A 207 -5.54 -11.11 -11.10
C ASN A 207 -4.78 -11.79 -12.26
N ARG A 208 -4.44 -11.05 -13.32
CA ARG A 208 -3.63 -11.59 -14.42
C ARG A 208 -2.18 -11.87 -14.00
N LEU A 209 -1.57 -11.00 -13.20
CA LEU A 209 -0.16 -11.09 -12.82
C LEU A 209 0.10 -12.23 -11.82
N PHE A 210 -0.85 -12.52 -10.94
CA PHE A 210 -0.73 -13.50 -9.87
C PHE A 210 -1.70 -14.68 -9.96
N ARG A 211 -2.54 -14.71 -11.01
CA ARG A 211 -3.62 -15.71 -11.18
C ARG A 211 -4.60 -15.72 -10.01
N GLU A 212 -4.81 -14.55 -9.42
CA GLU A 212 -5.73 -14.31 -8.30
C GLU A 212 -7.15 -14.01 -8.79
N LYS A 213 -8.08 -13.94 -7.84
CA LYS A 213 -9.50 -13.68 -8.10
C LYS A 213 -10.06 -12.62 -7.15
N LEU A 214 -9.43 -11.46 -7.11
CA LEU A 214 -10.01 -10.31 -6.43
C LEU A 214 -11.38 -9.96 -7.04
N PRO A 215 -12.41 -9.63 -6.22
CA PRO A 215 -13.75 -9.28 -6.70
C PRO A 215 -13.74 -8.10 -7.66
N ARG A 216 -14.62 -8.10 -8.67
CA ARG A 216 -14.73 -6.96 -9.58
C ARG A 216 -15.29 -5.74 -8.86
N PRO A 217 -14.83 -4.52 -9.15
CA PRO A 217 -15.33 -3.31 -8.50
C PRO A 217 -16.65 -2.86 -9.13
N ASP A 218 -17.72 -3.59 -8.83
CA ASP A 218 -19.07 -3.31 -9.30
C ASP A 218 -20.14 -3.67 -8.27
N ALA A 219 -21.37 -3.28 -8.56
CA ALA A 219 -22.50 -3.46 -7.64
C ALA A 219 -22.82 -4.94 -7.34
N ALA A 220 -22.46 -5.87 -8.23
CA ALA A 220 -22.71 -7.29 -8.00
C ALA A 220 -21.82 -7.86 -6.87
N HIS A 221 -20.67 -7.24 -6.63
CA HIS A 221 -19.71 -7.63 -5.59
C HIS A 221 -19.75 -6.71 -4.36
N ALA A 222 -20.77 -5.83 -4.24
CA ALA A 222 -20.89 -4.91 -3.11
C ALA A 222 -20.95 -5.64 -1.75
N ALA A 223 -21.49 -6.85 -1.71
CA ALA A 223 -21.49 -7.67 -0.51
C ALA A 223 -20.07 -8.05 -0.09
N ASP A 224 -19.23 -8.49 -1.05
CA ASP A 224 -17.85 -8.91 -0.82
C ASP A 224 -17.01 -7.76 -0.24
N TYR A 225 -17.18 -6.55 -0.79
CA TYR A 225 -16.47 -5.36 -0.30
C TYR A 225 -16.97 -4.86 1.07
N TRP A 226 -18.22 -5.15 1.44
CA TRP A 226 -18.72 -4.77 2.75
C TRP A 226 -18.34 -5.78 3.83
N SER A 227 -18.41 -7.08 3.54
CA SER A 227 -18.14 -8.14 4.53
C SER A 227 -16.72 -8.12 5.07
N GLU A 228 -15.78 -7.62 4.26
CA GLU A 228 -14.35 -7.59 4.54
C GLU A 228 -13.90 -6.23 5.15
N ARG A 229 -14.85 -5.34 5.48
CA ARG A 229 -14.54 -4.05 6.12
C ARG A 229 -14.14 -4.23 7.58
N ASP A 230 -13.00 -3.68 7.97
CA ASP A 230 -12.56 -3.58 9.37
C ASP A 230 -11.91 -2.21 9.68
N ASP A 231 -12.73 -1.26 10.12
CA ASP A 231 -12.30 0.12 10.39
C ASP A 231 -11.26 0.23 11.52
N ASP A 232 -11.25 -0.72 12.46
CA ASP A 232 -10.32 -0.70 13.60
C ASP A 232 -8.89 -1.06 13.16
N ARG A 233 -8.71 -1.69 11.99
CA ARG A 233 -7.38 -1.98 11.41
C ARG A 233 -6.64 -0.76 10.90
N ILE A 234 -7.35 0.33 10.64
CA ILE A 234 -6.78 1.54 10.02
C ILE A 234 -6.33 2.54 11.10
N LEU A 235 -6.86 2.45 12.31
CA LEU A 235 -6.44 3.33 13.39
C LEU A 235 -4.99 3.04 13.82
N GLY A 236 -4.19 4.10 13.95
CA GLY A 236 -2.79 4.04 14.38
C GLY A 236 -1.81 3.60 13.30
N ARG A 237 -2.28 3.39 12.08
CA ARG A 237 -1.47 3.22 10.87
C ARG A 237 -0.51 4.39 10.68
N CYS A 238 0.78 4.12 10.41
CA CYS A 238 1.79 5.17 10.24
C CYS A 238 2.76 4.84 9.11
N VAL A 239 2.95 5.80 8.21
CA VAL A 239 3.78 5.65 7.02
C VAL A 239 4.77 6.80 6.89
N ARG A 240 6.00 6.47 6.53
CA ARG A 240 7.00 7.44 6.11
C ARG A 240 6.71 7.90 4.69
N ILE A 241 6.52 9.20 4.53
CA ILE A 241 6.15 9.82 3.26
C ILE A 241 7.39 10.18 2.43
N ALA A 242 8.39 10.78 3.08
CA ALA A 242 9.64 11.19 2.43
C ALA A 242 10.73 11.55 3.45
N MET A 243 11.93 11.82 2.95
CA MET A 243 13.08 12.33 3.71
C MET A 243 13.45 13.71 3.20
N ASN A 244 13.89 14.60 4.09
CA ASN A 244 14.35 15.93 3.66
C ASN A 244 15.78 15.84 3.10
N ASP A 245 15.97 16.13 1.81
CA ASP A 245 17.31 16.12 1.20
C ASP A 245 18.28 17.14 1.85
N SER A 246 17.75 18.22 2.44
CA SER A 246 18.53 19.22 3.19
C SER A 246 18.79 18.81 4.64
N ARG A 247 18.09 17.79 5.15
CA ARG A 247 18.24 17.22 6.50
C ARG A 247 18.00 15.70 6.40
N PRO A 248 19.01 14.93 5.95
CA PRO A 248 18.85 13.50 5.65
C PRO A 248 18.41 12.67 6.87
N ASP A 249 18.70 13.18 8.07
CA ASP A 249 18.26 12.61 9.36
C ASP A 249 16.86 13.09 9.76
N SER A 250 16.00 13.50 8.81
CA SER A 250 14.65 13.97 9.10
C SER A 250 13.65 13.36 8.13
N HIS A 251 12.71 12.62 8.71
CA HIS A 251 11.70 11.84 8.03
C HIS A 251 10.33 12.48 8.27
N TYR A 252 9.59 12.68 7.19
CA TYR A 252 8.22 13.18 7.23
C TYR A 252 7.26 11.99 7.21
N HIS A 253 6.33 11.96 8.17
CA HIS A 253 5.43 10.84 8.42
C HIS A 253 3.99 11.27 8.47
N TRP A 254 3.09 10.38 8.06
CA TRP A 254 1.64 10.50 8.24
C TRP A 254 1.15 9.36 9.12
N GLY A 255 0.50 9.70 10.23
CA GLY A 255 -0.16 8.77 11.13
C GLY A 255 -1.67 8.94 11.14
N ILE A 256 -2.43 7.85 11.09
CA ILE A 256 -3.89 7.87 11.12
C ILE A 256 -4.36 7.83 12.58
N CYS A 257 -5.11 8.83 13.00
CA CYS A 257 -5.68 8.92 14.34
C CYS A 257 -7.18 9.24 14.29
N ARG A 258 -7.86 9.18 15.43
CA ARG A 258 -9.30 9.48 15.55
C ARG A 258 -9.46 10.79 16.30
N CYS A 259 -9.95 11.82 15.62
CA CYS A 259 -10.24 13.11 16.22
C CYS A 259 -11.75 13.35 16.19
N ALA A 260 -12.40 13.31 17.36
CA ALA A 260 -13.82 13.61 17.45
C ALA A 260 -14.06 15.12 17.23
N PRO A 261 -15.12 15.54 16.51
CA PRO A 261 -16.18 14.72 15.89
C PRO A 261 -15.86 14.25 14.45
N HIS A 262 -14.68 14.57 13.92
CA HIS A 262 -14.32 14.43 12.50
C HIS A 262 -14.01 12.99 12.03
N GLY A 263 -13.99 12.01 12.95
CA GLY A 263 -13.69 10.62 12.61
C GLY A 263 -12.19 10.37 12.45
N LEU A 264 -11.80 9.55 11.47
CA LEU A 264 -10.38 9.30 11.16
C LEU A 264 -9.77 10.49 10.42
N ILE A 265 -8.59 10.94 10.86
CA ILE A 265 -7.80 12.01 10.25
C ILE A 265 -6.33 11.59 10.09
N VAL A 266 -5.59 12.30 9.25
CA VAL A 266 -4.13 12.19 9.17
C VAL A 266 -3.49 13.26 10.04
N HIS A 267 -2.56 12.84 10.89
CA HIS A 267 -1.63 13.69 11.61
C HIS A 267 -0.26 13.57 10.95
N ASP A 268 0.28 14.68 10.47
CA ASP A 268 1.62 14.73 9.88
C ASP A 268 2.66 15.28 10.86
N PHE A 269 3.86 14.71 10.82
CA PHE A 269 4.95 15.13 11.69
C PHE A 269 6.32 14.81 11.10
N TRP A 270 7.33 15.51 11.60
CA TRP A 270 8.74 15.26 11.30
C TRP A 270 9.42 14.60 12.49
N ASP A 271 10.26 13.61 12.24
CA ASP A 271 11.09 12.98 13.28
C ASP A 271 12.45 12.57 12.70
N SER A 272 13.46 12.42 13.56
CA SER A 272 14.76 11.91 13.16
C SER A 272 14.81 10.40 12.98
N GLU A 273 13.84 9.68 13.55
CA GLU A 273 13.72 8.24 13.43
C GLU A 273 12.55 7.86 12.51
N VAL A 274 12.63 6.68 11.89
CA VAL A 274 11.51 6.14 11.11
C VAL A 274 10.45 5.60 12.07
N TRP A 275 9.22 6.08 11.94
CA TRP A 275 8.10 5.61 12.75
C TRP A 275 7.37 4.45 12.10
N THR A 276 7.30 3.33 12.82
CA THR A 276 6.46 2.17 12.48
C THR A 276 5.03 2.35 13.01
N THR A 277 4.09 1.62 12.44
CA THR A 277 2.69 1.54 12.90
C THR A 277 2.61 1.14 14.38
N ASP A 278 3.39 0.16 14.83
CA ASP A 278 3.37 -0.27 16.25
C ASP A 278 3.82 0.84 17.19
N ARG A 279 4.89 1.56 16.81
CA ARG A 279 5.38 2.71 17.57
C ARG A 279 4.31 3.80 17.66
N TYR A 280 3.69 4.14 16.52
CA TYR A 280 2.67 5.17 16.48
C TYR A 280 1.43 4.78 17.31
N ARG A 281 0.94 3.55 17.17
CA ARG A 281 -0.15 3.00 18.01
C ARG A 281 0.14 3.09 19.50
N GLY A 282 1.38 2.85 19.92
CA GLY A 282 1.81 3.01 21.31
C GLY A 282 1.57 4.43 21.85
N THR A 283 1.72 5.46 21.01
CA THR A 283 1.50 6.85 21.41
C THR A 283 0.03 7.24 21.52
N LEU A 284 -0.83 6.65 20.69
CA LEU A 284 -2.29 6.84 20.77
C LEU A 284 -2.85 6.26 22.08
N LYS A 285 -2.35 5.09 22.50
CA LYS A 285 -2.72 4.50 23.80
C LYS A 285 -2.33 5.38 25.00
N GLY A 286 -1.31 6.22 24.83
CA GLY A 286 -0.84 7.14 25.86
C GLY A 286 -1.51 8.52 25.83
N GLY A 287 -2.52 8.75 24.98
CA GLY A 287 -3.22 10.05 24.85
C GLY A 287 -2.32 11.20 24.38
N ARG A 288 -1.20 10.89 23.72
CA ARG A 288 -0.21 11.90 23.31
C ARG A 288 -0.64 12.63 22.02
N TRP A 289 -1.49 11.99 21.23
CA TRP A 289 -2.03 12.50 19.98
C TRP A 289 -3.51 12.07 19.95
N CYS A 290 -4.39 13.05 20.14
CA CYS A 290 -5.80 12.95 20.53
C CYS A 290 -6.02 12.83 22.05
#